data_AF-A0A0Q7XYE7-F1
#
_entry.id   AF-A0A0Q7XYE7-F1
#
_cell.length_a   1.000
_cell.length_b   1.000
_cell.length_c   1.000
_cell.angle_alpha   90.00
_cell.angle_beta   90.00
_cell.angle_gamma   90.00
#
_symmetry.space_group_name_H-M   'P 1'
#
loop_
_entity.id
_entity.type
_entity.pdbx_description
1 polymer ?
#
loop_
_entity_poly.entity_id
_entity_poly.type
_entity_poly.pdbx_seq_one_letter_code
_entity_poly.pdbx_strand_id
1 'polypeptide(L)' 'MTISQTNFENNRAISIAETIATARKAAGYSLDDMAITTGLTVSELSALEDGKDVDPARLKRVAAALQLQGISSDH' A
#
# COMPACT_ATOMS: atom_id res chain seq x y z
N MET A 1 33.15 -5.85 0.79
CA MET A 1 32.40 -4.82 0.03
C MET A 1 30.92 -5.11 0.25
N THR A 2 30.30 -4.45 1.22
CA THR A 2 28.93 -4.78 1.64
C THR A 2 27.99 -4.02 0.72
N ILE A 3 27.33 -4.75 -0.18
CA ILE A 3 26.47 -4.18 -1.20
C ILE A 3 25.17 -3.74 -0.51
N SER A 4 24.82 -2.47 -0.74
CA SER A 4 23.61 -1.76 -0.34
C SER A 4 22.33 -2.60 -0.44
N GLN A 5 21.93 -3.28 0.64
CA GLN A 5 20.64 -3.98 0.72
C GLN A 5 19.46 -2.98 0.82
N THR A 6 19.71 -1.79 1.38
CA THR A 6 18.68 -0.77 1.65
C THR A 6 18.03 -0.19 0.38
N ASN A 7 18.78 -0.05 -0.72
CA ASN A 7 18.25 0.59 -1.94
C ASN A 7 17.27 -0.30 -2.72
N PHE A 8 17.48 -1.63 -2.70
CA PHE A 8 16.60 -2.56 -3.40
C PHE A 8 15.27 -2.74 -2.66
N GLU A 9 15.30 -2.76 -1.32
CA GLU A 9 14.09 -2.83 -0.49
C GLU A 9 13.25 -1.56 -0.66
N ASN A 10 13.87 -0.38 -0.69
CA ASN A 10 13.18 0.88 -0.93
C ASN A 10 12.53 0.96 -2.31
N ASN A 11 13.21 0.52 -3.38
CA ASN A 11 12.63 0.52 -4.72
C ASN A 11 11.42 -0.44 -4.83
N ARG A 12 11.53 -1.63 -4.21
CA ARG A 12 10.41 -2.57 -4.13
C ARG A 12 9.23 -2.00 -3.35
N ALA A 13 9.50 -1.29 -2.25
CA ALA A 13 8.48 -0.64 -1.46
C ALA A 13 7.71 0.44 -2.25
N ILE A 14 8.41 1.25 -3.05
CA ILE A 14 7.81 2.26 -3.94
C ILE A 14 6.92 1.59 -5.00
N SER A 15 7.39 0.51 -5.63
CA SER A 15 6.59 -0.23 -6.62
C SER A 15 5.32 -0.85 -6.03
N ILE A 16 5.38 -1.33 -4.77
CA ILE A 16 4.21 -1.86 -4.07
C ILE A 16 3.23 -0.73 -3.71
N ALA A 17 3.72 0.43 -3.30
CA ALA A 17 2.89 1.61 -3.03
C ALA A 17 2.12 2.08 -4.27
N GLU A 18 2.77 2.16 -5.44
CA GLU A 18 2.09 2.48 -6.70
C GLU A 18 1.04 1.42 -7.08
N THR A 19 1.34 0.15 -6.81
CA THR A 19 0.41 -0.96 -7.05
C THR A 19 -0.84 -0.84 -6.19
N ILE A 20 -0.67 -0.50 -4.90
CA ILE A 20 -1.79 -0.23 -3.97
C ILE A 20 -2.64 0.94 -4.47
N ALA A 21 -2.01 2.06 -4.84
CA ALA A 21 -2.72 3.23 -5.35
C ALA A 21 -3.54 2.90 -6.60
N THR A 22 -2.95 2.10 -7.50
CA THR A 22 -3.60 1.65 -8.73
C THR A 22 -4.76 0.72 -8.43
N ALA A 23 -4.58 -0.26 -7.55
CA ALA A 23 -5.62 -1.20 -7.18
C ALA A 23 -6.80 -0.53 -6.47
N ARG A 24 -6.53 0.43 -5.56
CA ARG A 24 -7.56 1.24 -4.91
C ARG A 24 -8.38 2.03 -5.93
N LYS A 25 -7.71 2.71 -6.88
CA LYS A 25 -8.38 3.43 -7.96
C LYS A 25 -9.21 2.51 -8.85
N ALA A 26 -8.68 1.33 -9.17
CA ALA A 26 -9.38 0.33 -9.99
C ALA A 26 -10.63 -0.24 -9.28
N ALA A 27 -10.57 -0.39 -7.95
CA ALA A 27 -11.69 -0.85 -7.14
C ALA A 27 -12.74 0.26 -6.84
N GLY A 28 -12.46 1.53 -7.19
CA GLY A 28 -13.38 2.66 -6.99
C GLY A 28 -13.49 3.16 -5.55
N TYR A 29 -12.61 2.74 -4.64
CA TYR A 29 -12.66 3.11 -3.22
C TYR A 29 -11.92 4.39 -2.89
N SER A 30 -12.46 5.13 -1.90
CA SER A 30 -11.76 6.25 -1.28
C SER A 30 -10.64 5.75 -0.36
N LEU A 31 -9.67 6.62 -0.08
CA LEU A 31 -8.69 6.39 0.98
C LEU A 31 -9.38 6.23 2.34
N ASP A 32 -10.53 6.86 2.57
CA ASP A 32 -11.31 6.77 3.81
C ASP A 32 -11.79 5.34 4.09
N ASP A 33 -12.31 4.64 3.08
CA ASP A 33 -12.77 3.25 3.24
C ASP A 33 -11.59 2.29 3.50
N MET A 34 -10.46 2.57 2.85
CA MET A 34 -9.24 1.79 3.04
C MET A 34 -8.60 2.05 4.40
N ALA A 35 -8.70 3.28 4.92
CA ALA A 35 -8.24 3.67 6.25
C ALA A 35 -8.95 2.86 7.35
N ILE A 36 -10.28 2.71 7.25
CA ILE A 36 -11.07 1.89 8.17
C ILE A 36 -10.62 0.42 8.14
N THR A 37 -10.41 -0.13 6.95
CA THR A 37 -10.07 -1.55 6.77
C THR A 37 -8.65 -1.88 7.26
N THR A 38 -7.71 -0.97 7.01
CA THR A 38 -6.29 -1.17 7.35
C THR A 38 -5.94 -0.70 8.76
N GLY A 39 -6.81 0.11 9.37
CA GLY A 39 -6.54 0.80 10.63
C GLY A 39 -5.46 1.89 10.50
N LEU A 40 -5.20 2.38 9.29
CA LEU A 40 -4.29 3.49 9.00
C LEU A 40 -5.08 4.76 8.76
N THR A 41 -4.46 5.92 8.94
CA THR A 41 -5.09 7.19 8.58
C THR A 41 -4.97 7.47 7.08
N VAL A 42 -5.88 8.30 6.55
CA VAL A 42 -5.84 8.76 5.15
C VAL A 42 -4.51 9.43 4.82
N SER A 43 -3.94 10.19 5.76
CA SER A 43 -2.63 10.84 5.60
C SER A 43 -1.49 9.84 5.50
N GLU A 44 -1.52 8.77 6.31
CA GLU A 44 -0.51 7.70 6.23
C GLU A 44 -0.62 6.92 4.92
N LEU A 45 -1.84 6.63 4.47
CA LEU A 45 -2.06 5.98 3.18
C LEU A 45 -1.58 6.87 2.03
N SER A 46 -1.89 8.16 2.06
CA SER A 46 -1.42 9.12 1.05
C SER A 46 0.10 9.25 1.06
N ALA A 47 0.74 9.29 2.23
CA ALA A 47 2.20 9.32 2.34
C ALA A 47 2.84 8.03 1.82
N LEU A 48 2.16 6.89 2.00
CA LEU A 48 2.57 5.60 1.47
C LEU A 48 2.47 5.57 -0.05
N GLU A 49 1.35 6.02 -0.63
CA GLU A 49 1.17 6.15 -2.09
C GLU A 49 2.16 7.13 -2.73
N ASP A 50 2.53 8.21 -2.03
CA ASP A 50 3.55 9.18 -2.48
C ASP A 50 5.00 8.66 -2.32
N GLY A 51 5.20 7.49 -1.72
CA GLY A 51 6.53 6.97 -1.40
C GLY A 51 7.28 7.79 -0.33
N LYS A 52 6.59 8.70 0.37
CA LYS A 52 7.12 9.46 1.51
C LYS A 52 7.22 8.60 2.77
N ASP A 53 6.39 7.57 2.88
CA ASP A 53 6.34 6.64 3.99
C ASP A 53 6.31 5.19 3.48
N VAL A 54 7.51 4.61 3.34
CA VAL A 54 7.72 3.26 2.81
C VAL A 54 7.90 2.22 3.92
N ASP A 55 7.27 2.44 5.08
CA ASP A 55 7.36 1.49 6.18
C ASP A 55 6.82 0.11 5.75
N PRO A 56 7.67 -0.94 5.78
CA PRO A 56 7.29 -2.26 5.29
C PRO A 56 6.16 -2.91 6.11
N ALA A 57 5.98 -2.55 7.38
CA ALA A 57 4.86 -3.03 8.19
C ALA A 57 3.53 -2.40 7.76
N ARG A 58 3.56 -1.12 7.35
CA ARG A 58 2.39 -0.43 6.80
C ARG A 58 2.03 -0.95 5.42
N LEU A 59 3.02 -1.09 4.54
CA LEU A 59 2.86 -1.72 3.22
C LEU A 59 2.23 -3.12 3.33
N LYS A 60 2.72 -3.95 4.26
CA LYS A 60 2.13 -5.27 4.51
C LYS A 60 0.68 -5.21 4.98
N ARG A 61 0.33 -4.26 5.87
CA ARG A 61 -1.07 -4.07 6.30
C ARG A 61 -1.98 -3.70 5.13
N VAL A 62 -1.55 -2.75 4.30
CA VAL A 62 -2.35 -2.31 3.15
C VAL A 62 -2.47 -3.40 2.09
N ALA A 63 -1.35 -4.07 1.77
CA ALA A 63 -1.37 -5.22 0.85
C ALA A 63 -2.27 -6.35 1.34
N ALA A 64 -2.25 -6.66 2.65
CA ALA A 64 -3.14 -7.67 3.23
C ALA A 64 -4.63 -7.27 3.14
N ALA A 65 -4.97 -6.02 3.45
CA ALA A 65 -6.34 -5.53 3.32
C ALA A 65 -6.84 -5.57 1.86
N LEU A 66 -5.96 -5.26 0.91
CA LEU A 66 -6.27 -5.34 -0.52
C LEU A 66 -6.45 -6.79 -0.98
N GLN A 67 -5.60 -7.71 -0.51
CA GLN A 67 -5.67 -9.13 -0.86
C GLN A 67 -6.90 -9.83 -0.27
N LEU A 68 -7.35 -9.41 0.92
CA LEU A 68 -8.60 -9.85 1.52
C LEU A 68 -9.85 -9.33 0.77
N GLN A 69 -9.72 -8.27 -0.02
CA GLN A 69 -10.83 -7.67 -0.78
C GLN A 69 -10.81 -8.01 -2.28
N GLY A 70 -9.69 -8.47 -2.82
CA GLY A 70 -9.62 -9.03 -4.18
C GLY A 70 -10.43 -10.32 -4.37
N ILE A 71 -10.93 -10.92 -3.28
CA ILE A 71 -11.83 -12.09 -3.30
C ILE A 71 -13.32 -11.73 -3.21
N SER A 72 -13.69 -10.45 -3.07
CA SER A 72 -15.10 -10.03 -2.84
C SER A 72 -15.78 -9.30 -4.00
N SER A 73 -15.16 -9.21 -5.18
CA SER A 73 -15.83 -8.66 -6.39
C SER A 73 -16.45 -9.78 -7.25
N ASP A 74 -17.50 -10.41 -6.73
CA ASP A 74 -18.55 -11.05 -7.54
C ASP A 74 -19.81 -10.19 -7.38
N HIS A 75 -20.00 -9.25 -8.30
CA HIS A 75 -21.29 -8.64 -8.61
C HIS A 75 -21.33 -8.19 -10.07
#